data_AF-A0A2A3M6J0-F1
#
_entry.id   AF-A0A2A3M6J0-F1
#
_cell.length_a   1.000
_cell.length_b   1.000
_cell.length_c   1.000
_cell.angle_alpha   90.00
_cell.angle_beta   90.00
_cell.angle_gamma   90.00
#
_symmetry.space_group_name_H-M   'P 1'
#
loop_
_entity.id
_entity.type
_entity.pdbx_description
1 polymer ?
#
loop_
_entity_poly.entity_id
_entity_poly.type
_entity_poly.pdbx_seq_one_letter_code
_entity_poly.pdbx_strand_id
1 'polypeptide(L)'
;MQINTALLFATPCDDEEDNMATLCCHSDKGQMFLLTRYPDEDTVDLTLDDEPSTLDGLKVTLSAKRLLIEVAAGDRDALKGDEVLEINLTSELSDMDEVKETLENILAGTGTFVCEL
;
A
#
# COMPACT_ATOMS: atom_id res chain seq x y z
N MET A 1 -1.14 -8.01 11.78
CA MET A 1 0.25 -7.48 11.79
C MET A 1 0.32 -5.98 12.05
N GLN A 2 1.44 -5.46 12.58
CA GLN A 2 1.72 -4.03 12.66
C GLN A 2 3.19 -3.69 12.35
N ILE A 3 3.44 -2.59 11.65
CA ILE A 3 4.78 -2.01 11.44
C ILE A 3 4.76 -0.50 11.71
N ASN A 4 5.91 0.07 12.04
CA ASN A 4 6.07 1.52 12.23
C ASN A 4 7.00 2.07 11.17
N THR A 5 6.62 3.15 10.50
CA THR A 5 7.47 3.83 9.54
C THR A 5 7.50 5.34 9.79
N ALA A 6 8.60 5.98 9.41
CA ALA A 6 8.71 7.43 9.40
C ALA A 6 8.30 8.02 8.03
N LEU A 7 8.45 7.25 6.96
CA LEU A 7 8.33 7.76 5.59
C LEU A 7 7.53 6.80 4.73
N LEU A 8 6.60 7.36 3.96
CA LEU A 8 6.02 6.71 2.79
C LEU A 8 6.66 7.34 1.55
N PHE A 9 6.99 6.50 0.58
CA PHE A 9 7.36 6.93 -0.76
C PHE A 9 6.20 6.59 -1.68
N ALA A 10 5.71 7.59 -2.40
CA ALA A 10 4.55 7.49 -3.25
C ALA A 10 4.92 8.01 -4.64
N THR A 11 4.67 7.20 -5.66
CA THR A 11 4.85 7.56 -7.06
C THR A 11 3.52 7.26 -7.75
N PRO A 12 2.66 8.26 -7.99
CA PRO A 12 1.31 8.00 -8.47
C PRO A 12 1.25 7.54 -9.92
N CYS A 13 2.25 7.92 -10.72
CA CYS A 13 2.32 7.68 -12.15
C CYS A 13 3.79 7.71 -12.55
N ASP A 14 4.45 6.55 -12.58
CA ASP A 14 5.81 6.45 -13.08
C ASP A 14 5.81 6.42 -14.61
N ASP A 15 6.08 7.57 -15.24
CA ASP A 15 6.11 7.72 -16.70
C ASP A 15 7.18 6.83 -17.38
N GLU A 16 8.22 6.40 -16.66
CA GLU A 16 9.25 5.50 -17.19
C GLU A 16 8.79 4.03 -17.16
N GLU A 17 7.88 3.69 -16.26
CA GLU A 17 7.33 2.35 -16.03
C GLU A 17 5.83 2.29 -16.41
N ASP A 18 5.48 2.73 -17.62
CA ASP A 18 4.12 2.65 -18.19
C ASP A 18 3.00 3.23 -17.27
N ASN A 19 3.29 4.30 -16.54
CA ASN A 19 2.42 4.96 -15.56
C ASN A 19 2.09 4.10 -14.34
N MET A 20 3.00 3.19 -13.94
CA MET A 20 2.83 2.37 -12.76
C MET A 20 2.70 3.22 -11.50
N ALA A 21 1.68 2.93 -10.68
CA ALA A 21 1.51 3.54 -9.38
C ALA A 21 2.22 2.69 -8.31
N THR A 22 3.05 3.33 -7.49
CA THR A 22 3.90 2.66 -6.49
C THR A 22 3.82 3.36 -5.13
N LEU A 23 3.47 2.60 -4.09
CA LEU A 23 3.59 3.04 -2.70
C LEU A 23 4.54 2.11 -1.96
N CYS A 24 5.56 2.64 -1.29
CA CYS A 24 6.46 1.83 -0.49
C CYS A 24 6.86 2.48 0.83
N CYS A 25 7.24 1.64 1.80
CA CYS A 25 7.81 2.09 3.05
C CYS A 25 8.76 1.06 3.64
N HIS A 26 9.65 1.56 4.50
CA HIS A 26 10.50 0.72 5.33
C HIS A 26 10.12 0.92 6.79
N SER A 27 10.01 -0.17 7.53
CA SER A 27 9.78 -0.10 8.97
C SER A 27 11.07 0.25 9.73
N ASP A 28 10.90 0.68 10.98
CA ASP A 28 11.97 0.86 11.96
C ASP A 28 12.78 -0.43 12.25
N LYS A 29 12.24 -1.60 11.87
CA LYS A 29 12.86 -2.92 12.01
C LYS A 29 13.47 -3.46 10.72
N GLY A 30 13.47 -2.67 9.64
CA GLY A 30 14.03 -3.05 8.34
C GLY A 30 13.08 -3.87 7.45
N GLN A 31 11.83 -4.08 7.87
CA GLN A 31 10.80 -4.68 7.02
C GLN A 31 10.43 -3.76 5.87
N MET A 32 10.24 -4.30 4.67
CA MET A 32 9.80 -3.56 3.49
C MET A 32 8.33 -3.88 3.20
N PHE A 33 7.56 -2.83 2.92
CA PHE A 33 6.22 -2.93 2.34
C PHE A 33 6.20 -2.18 1.02
N LEU A 34 5.67 -2.80 -0.02
CA LEU A 34 5.55 -2.24 -1.36
C LEU A 34 4.19 -2.64 -1.92
N LEU A 35 3.51 -1.67 -2.54
CA LEU A 35 2.25 -1.84 -3.21
C LEU A 35 2.34 -1.21 -4.60
N THR A 36 2.09 -2.01 -5.63
CA THR A 36 2.25 -1.58 -7.03
C THR A 36 1.10 -2.03 -7.88
N ARG A 37 0.79 -1.25 -8.92
CA ARG A 37 -0.15 -1.65 -9.97
C ARG A 37 0.05 -0.84 -11.24
N TYR A 38 -0.03 -1.52 -12.38
CA TYR A 38 -0.15 -0.89 -13.69
C TYR A 38 -1.60 -0.48 -14.00
N PRO A 39 -1.82 0.63 -14.73
CA PRO A 39 -3.17 1.18 -14.97
C PRO A 39 -4.10 0.24 -15.77
N ASP A 40 -3.54 -0.69 -16.54
CA ASP A 40 -4.26 -1.67 -17.36
C ASP A 40 -4.43 -3.04 -16.69
N GLU A 41 -3.91 -3.23 -15.47
CA GLU A 41 -4.06 -4.48 -14.72
C GLU A 41 -5.29 -4.46 -13.81
N ASP A 42 -5.92 -5.62 -13.66
CA ASP A 42 -7.06 -5.81 -12.77
C ASP A 42 -6.65 -6.32 -11.38
N THR A 43 -5.35 -6.52 -11.13
CA THR A 43 -4.78 -7.03 -9.87
C THR A 43 -3.83 -6.00 -9.25
N VAL A 44 -3.57 -6.15 -7.95
CA VAL A 44 -2.59 -5.34 -7.21
C VAL A 44 -1.47 -6.26 -6.70
N ASP A 45 -0.23 -5.85 -6.88
CA ASP A 45 0.92 -6.54 -6.32
C ASP A 45 1.30 -5.94 -4.96
N LEU A 46 1.36 -6.81 -3.94
CA LEU A 46 1.80 -6.50 -2.60
C LEU A 46 3.07 -7.28 -2.31
N THR A 47 4.14 -6.59 -1.94
CA THR A 47 5.37 -7.24 -1.44
C THR A 47 5.59 -6.88 0.02
N LEU A 48 5.79 -7.90 0.85
CA LEU A 48 6.09 -7.76 2.27
C LEU A 48 7.34 -8.58 2.61
N ASP A 49 8.41 -7.94 3.09
CA ASP A 49 9.68 -8.59 3.44
C ASP A 49 10.23 -9.51 2.32
N ASP A 50 10.29 -9.00 1.09
CA ASP A 50 10.75 -9.73 -0.12
C ASP A 50 9.84 -10.87 -0.59
N GLU A 51 8.64 -11.04 -0.01
CA GLU A 51 7.63 -12.00 -0.46
C GLU A 51 6.55 -11.28 -1.28
N PRO A 52 6.59 -11.36 -2.63
CA PRO A 52 5.56 -10.78 -3.48
C PRO A 52 4.29 -11.64 -3.49
N SER A 53 3.15 -10.99 -3.59
CA SER A 53 1.82 -11.59 -3.70
C SER A 53 0.94 -10.75 -4.62
N THR A 54 0.32 -11.40 -5.60
CA THR A 54 -0.65 -10.76 -6.50
C THR A 54 -2.05 -10.98 -5.96
N LEU A 55 -2.79 -9.89 -5.77
CA LEU A 55 -4.10 -9.87 -5.13
C LEU A 55 -5.18 -9.40 -6.10
N ASP A 56 -6.34 -10.06 -6.11
CA ASP A 56 -7.53 -9.63 -6.86
C ASP A 56 -8.11 -8.32 -6.33
N GLY A 57 -7.75 -7.95 -5.09
CA GLY A 57 -8.15 -6.71 -4.48
C GLY A 57 -7.87 -6.65 -2.99
N LEU A 58 -7.82 -5.42 -2.48
CA LEU A 58 -7.66 -5.16 -1.05
C LEU A 58 -8.31 -3.84 -0.66
N LYS A 59 -8.48 -3.63 0.63
CA LYS A 59 -8.97 -2.37 1.18
C LYS A 59 -7.85 -1.63 1.88
N VAL A 60 -7.71 -0.34 1.55
CA VAL A 60 -6.78 0.57 2.22
C VAL A 60 -7.55 1.68 2.90
N THR A 61 -7.24 1.92 4.17
CA THR A 61 -7.70 3.11 4.90
C THR A 61 -6.52 3.99 5.26
N LEU A 62 -6.51 5.22 4.74
CA LEU A 62 -5.50 6.23 5.02
C LEU A 62 -6.04 7.26 6.02
N SER A 63 -5.23 7.55 7.04
CA SER A 63 -5.51 8.57 8.06
C SER A 63 -4.24 9.35 8.38
N ALA A 64 -4.35 10.41 9.19
CA ALA A 64 -3.21 11.25 9.57
C ALA A 64 -2.10 10.50 10.34
N LYS A 65 -2.37 9.31 10.88
CA LYS A 65 -1.41 8.57 11.74
C LYS A 65 -1.17 7.13 11.32
N ARG A 66 -1.92 6.60 10.36
CA ARG A 66 -1.77 5.20 9.94
C ARG A 66 -2.31 4.95 8.54
N LEU A 67 -1.78 3.89 7.95
CA LEU A 67 -2.31 3.20 6.77
C LEU A 67 -2.75 1.80 7.21
N LEU A 68 -4.01 1.45 6.97
CA LEU A 68 -4.56 0.13 7.27
C LEU A 68 -4.78 -0.64 5.97
N ILE A 69 -4.14 -1.79 5.83
CA ILE A 69 -4.29 -2.70 4.70
C ILE A 69 -5.09 -3.90 5.16
N GLU A 70 -6.18 -4.20 4.47
CA GLU A 70 -7.07 -5.33 4.74
C GLU A 70 -7.15 -6.19 3.48
N VAL A 71 -6.80 -7.48 3.59
CA VAL A 71 -6.85 -8.45 2.48
C VAL A 71 -8.03 -9.40 2.64
N ALA A 72 -8.47 -10.05 1.57
CA ALA A 72 -9.53 -11.05 1.65
C ALA A 72 -9.05 -12.28 2.42
N ALA A 73 -9.99 -13.09 2.94
CA ALA A 73 -9.66 -14.28 3.73
C ALA A 73 -8.83 -15.33 2.93
N GLY A 74 -8.93 -15.32 1.60
CA GLY A 74 -8.14 -16.17 0.71
C GLY A 74 -6.69 -15.71 0.51
N ASP A 75 -6.39 -14.46 0.87
CA ASP A 75 -5.14 -13.77 0.53
C ASP A 75 -4.25 -13.51 1.76
N ARG A 76 -4.59 -14.12 2.90
CA ARG A 76 -3.87 -13.93 4.17
C ARG A 76 -2.39 -14.27 4.09
N ASP A 77 -2.00 -15.16 3.16
CA ASP A 77 -0.60 -15.52 2.94
C ASP A 77 0.25 -14.29 2.56
N ALA A 78 -0.34 -13.30 1.87
CA ALA A 78 0.32 -12.03 1.54
C ALA A 78 0.73 -11.21 2.78
N LEU A 79 0.04 -11.43 3.91
CA LEU A 79 0.33 -10.80 5.20
C LEU A 79 0.81 -11.82 6.25
N LYS A 80 1.48 -12.90 5.81
CA LYS A 80 2.03 -13.95 6.70
C LYS A 80 0.98 -14.58 7.63
N GLY A 81 -0.24 -14.75 7.12
CA GLY A 81 -1.37 -15.37 7.81
C GLY A 81 -2.33 -14.40 8.50
N ASP A 82 -2.01 -13.10 8.54
CA ASP A 82 -2.91 -12.05 9.04
C ASP A 82 -3.91 -11.60 7.96
N GLU A 83 -5.03 -11.01 8.39
CA GLU A 83 -5.99 -10.34 7.47
C GLU A 83 -5.73 -8.85 7.34
N VAL A 84 -4.98 -8.29 8.30
CA VAL A 84 -4.82 -6.85 8.47
C VAL A 84 -3.37 -6.53 8.78
N LEU A 85 -2.83 -5.57 8.04
CA LEU A 85 -1.56 -4.92 8.32
C LEU A 85 -1.82 -3.45 8.66
N GLU A 86 -1.42 -3.03 9.85
CA GLU A 86 -1.45 -1.63 10.26
C GLU A 86 -0.05 -1.02 10.21
N ILE A 87 0.12 0.00 9.38
CA ILE A 87 1.35 0.76 9.23
C ILE A 87 1.18 2.08 9.99
N ASN A 88 1.86 2.22 11.12
CA ASN A 88 1.82 3.43 11.92
C ASN A 88 2.82 4.45 11.41
N LEU A 89 2.35 5.69 11.22
CA LEU A 89 3.16 6.82 10.80
C LEU A 89 3.74 7.49 12.04
N THR A 90 5.05 7.43 12.19
CA THR A 90 5.79 7.96 13.34
C THR A 90 6.22 9.41 13.17
N SER A 91 6.07 9.95 11.95
CA SER A 91 6.22 11.37 11.61
C SER A 91 5.06 11.84 10.74
N GLU A 92 4.86 13.15 10.69
CA GLU A 92 3.93 13.76 9.74
C GLU A 92 4.42 13.49 8.31
N LEU A 93 3.49 13.11 7.44
CA LEU A 93 3.78 12.88 6.03
C LEU A 93 3.96 14.22 5.33
N SER A 94 5.07 14.37 4.61
CA SER A 94 5.40 15.59 3.89
C SER A 94 4.48 15.82 2.68
N ASP A 95 4.06 14.74 2.01
CA ASP A 95 3.41 14.79 0.70
C ASP A 95 2.12 13.93 0.69
N MET A 96 1.18 14.32 1.54
CA MET A 96 -0.05 13.55 1.72
C MET A 96 -0.96 13.51 0.48
N ASP A 97 -1.01 14.59 -0.30
CA ASP A 97 -1.76 14.59 -1.55
C ASP A 97 -1.22 13.54 -2.55
N GLU A 98 0.10 13.37 -2.62
CA GLU A 98 0.77 12.40 -3.50
C GLU A 98 0.52 10.95 -3.04
N VAL A 99 0.60 10.69 -1.73
CA VAL A 99 0.22 9.39 -1.15
C VAL A 99 -1.22 9.04 -1.47
N LYS A 100 -2.13 10.02 -1.35
CA LYS A 100 -3.54 9.83 -1.63
C LYS A 100 -3.77 9.51 -3.10
N GLU A 101 -3.21 10.30 -4.02
CA GLU A 101 -3.33 10.07 -5.47
C GLU A 101 -2.77 8.70 -5.87
N THR A 102 -1.64 8.32 -5.29
CA THR A 102 -1.02 7.01 -5.53
C THR A 102 -1.96 5.87 -5.12
N LEU A 103 -2.57 5.96 -3.94
CA LEU A 103 -3.53 4.96 -3.45
C LEU A 103 -4.82 4.94 -4.27
N GLU A 104 -5.29 6.09 -4.74
CA GLU A 104 -6.42 6.18 -5.67
C GLU A 104 -6.11 5.43 -6.98
N ASN A 105 -4.93 5.63 -7.56
CA ASN A 105 -4.50 4.97 -8.79
C ASN A 105 -4.33 3.45 -8.60
N ILE A 106 -3.66 3.03 -7.52
CA ILE A 106 -3.48 1.59 -7.21
C ILE A 106 -4.83 0.90 -7.01
N LEU A 107 -5.82 1.54 -6.38
CA LEU A 107 -7.06 0.86 -6.00
C LEU A 107 -8.21 1.09 -7.00
N ALA A 108 -7.99 1.90 -8.05
CA ALA A 108 -8.99 2.22 -9.06
C ALA A 108 -9.46 0.98 -9.83
N GLY A 109 -10.62 0.43 -9.44
CA GLY A 109 -11.24 -0.73 -10.09
C GLY A 109 -10.84 -2.08 -9.49
N THR A 110 -9.78 -2.13 -8.68
CA THR A 110 -9.26 -3.37 -8.08
C THR A 110 -9.44 -3.44 -6.57
N GLY A 111 -9.69 -2.32 -5.89
CA GLY A 111 -9.79 -2.31 -4.43
C GLY A 111 -10.74 -1.27 -3.87
N THR A 112 -10.64 -1.06 -2.57
CA THR A 112 -11.39 -0.01 -1.87
C THR A 112 -10.42 0.93 -1.18
N PHE A 113 -10.44 2.20 -1.57
CA PHE A 113 -9.72 3.25 -0.88
C PHE A 113 -10.65 4.04 0.04
N VAL A 114 -10.26 4.22 1.30
CA VAL A 114 -10.94 5.06 2.28
C VAL A 114 -9.96 6.10 2.80
N CYS A 115 -10.34 7.37 2.74
CA CYS A 115 -9.55 8.49 3.25
C CYS A 115 -10.27 9.12 4.45
N GLU A 116 -9.61 9.15 5.61
CA GLU A 116 -10.11 9.67 6.89
C GLU A 116 -9.37 10.94 7.35
N LEU A 117 -8.81 11.70 6.40
CA LEU A 117 -8.07 12.95 6.65
C LEU A 117 -9.01 14.14 6.91
#